data_AF-A0A2V1NKZ0-F1
#
_entry.id   AF-A0A2V1NKZ0-F1
#
_cell.length_a   1.000
_cell.length_b   1.000
_cell.length_c   1.000
_cell.angle_alpha   90.00
_cell.angle_beta   90.00
_cell.angle_gamma   90.00
#
_symmetry.space_group_name_H-M   'P 1'
#
loop_
_entity.id
_entity.type
_entity.pdbx_description
1 polymer ?
#
loop_
_entity_poly.entity_id
_entity_poly.type
_entity_poly.pdbx_seq_one_letter_code
_entity_poly.pdbx_strand_id
1 'polypeptide(L)'
;MQVADEIADLLSAYSLEEVVALAVTLSAAAAAEENPEVLESQLHAILELATTGYVDVGCVSYLREIDPVGLPGEIKEYIADLLAG
;
A
#
# COMPACT_ATOMS: atom_id res chain seq x y z
N MET A 1 -1.12 0.76 23.33
CA MET A 1 -0.06 -0.21 23.00
C MET A 1 -0.65 -1.62 22.99
N GLN A 2 -1.73 -1.83 22.22
CA GLN A 2 -2.43 -3.13 22.16
C GLN A 2 -2.93 -3.37 20.72
N VAL A 3 -3.43 -2.31 20.07
CA VAL A 3 -3.82 -2.33 18.65
C VAL A 3 -2.65 -2.59 17.69
N ALA A 4 -1.47 -1.99 17.93
CA ALA A 4 -0.31 -2.19 17.07
C ALA A 4 0.20 -3.65 17.10
N ASP A 5 0.13 -4.31 18.26
CA ASP A 5 0.51 -5.72 18.41
C ASP A 5 -0.51 -6.63 17.69
N GLU A 6 -1.81 -6.34 17.79
CA GLU A 6 -2.85 -7.10 17.09
C GLU A 6 -2.72 -7.01 15.56
N ILE A 7 -2.33 -5.85 15.01
CA ILE A 7 -2.09 -5.67 13.57
C ILE A 7 -0.85 -6.45 13.14
N ALA A 8 0.23 -6.40 13.90
CA ALA A 8 1.45 -7.15 13.61
C ALA A 8 1.20 -8.67 13.62
N ASP A 9 0.40 -9.15 14.57
CA ASP A 9 -0.01 -10.56 14.65
C ASP A 9 -0.83 -10.98 13.43
N LEU A 10 -1.77 -10.14 12.96
CA LEU A 10 -2.57 -10.40 11.77
C LEU A 10 -1.72 -10.40 10.48
N LEU A 11 -0.77 -9.46 10.36
CA LEU A 11 0.14 -9.41 9.20
C LEU A 11 1.04 -10.64 9.15
N SER A 12 1.48 -11.14 10.31
CA SER A 12 2.31 -12.35 10.41
C SER A 12 1.57 -13.65 10.06
N ALA A 13 0.23 -13.63 10.06
CA ALA A 13 -0.60 -14.78 9.72
C ALA A 13 -0.71 -15.02 8.20
N TYR A 14 -0.43 -14.00 7.39
CA TYR A 14 -0.46 -14.14 5.94
C TYR A 14 0.80 -14.85 5.43
N SER A 15 0.60 -15.76 4.49
CA SER A 15 1.67 -16.31 3.65
C SER A 15 2.23 -15.25 2.70
N LEU A 16 3.42 -15.51 2.15
CA LEU A 16 4.05 -14.65 1.16
C LEU A 16 3.11 -14.42 -0.04
N GLU A 17 2.48 -15.47 -0.54
CA GLU A 17 1.59 -15.41 -1.70
C GLU A 17 0.35 -14.55 -1.42
N GLU A 18 -0.19 -14.62 -0.21
CA GLU A 18 -1.33 -13.79 0.21
C GLU A 18 -0.94 -12.31 0.33
N VAL A 19 0.21 -12.01 0.94
CA VAL A 19 0.70 -10.62 1.04
C VAL A 19 0.93 -10.02 -0.34
N VAL A 20 1.59 -10.76 -1.24
CA VAL A 20 1.83 -10.30 -2.61
C VAL A 20 0.51 -10.09 -3.35
N ALA A 21 -0.43 -11.02 -3.26
CA ALA A 21 -1.73 -10.90 -3.91
C ALA A 21 -2.52 -9.68 -3.39
N LEU A 22 -2.50 -9.42 -2.08
CA LEU A 22 -3.13 -8.25 -1.48
C LEU A 22 -2.47 -6.95 -1.94
N ALA A 23 -1.14 -6.88 -1.91
CA ALA A 23 -0.40 -5.69 -2.34
C ALA A 23 -0.68 -5.35 -3.82
N VAL A 24 -0.67 -6.36 -4.70
CA VAL A 24 -1.00 -6.17 -6.13
C VAL A 24 -2.43 -5.71 -6.32
N THR A 25 -3.39 -6.31 -5.60
CA THR A 25 -4.81 -5.97 -5.70
C THR A 25 -5.07 -4.54 -5.21
N LEU A 26 -4.49 -4.17 -4.07
CA LEU A 26 -4.60 -2.83 -3.52
C LEU A 26 -3.91 -1.80 -4.42
N SER A 27 -2.75 -2.12 -4.98
CA SER A 27 -2.06 -1.23 -5.93
C SER A 27 -2.91 -0.96 -7.18
N ALA A 28 -3.56 -1.99 -7.73
CA ALA A 28 -4.47 -1.84 -8.86
C ALA A 28 -5.74 -1.03 -8.48
N ALA A 29 -6.28 -1.24 -7.27
CA ALA A 29 -7.41 -0.47 -6.78
C ALA A 29 -7.05 1.01 -6.58
N ALA A 30 -5.89 1.30 -5.99
CA ALA A 30 -5.37 2.65 -5.79
C ALA A 30 -5.17 3.40 -7.11
N ALA A 31 -4.67 2.72 -8.15
CA ALA A 31 -4.51 3.32 -9.47
C ALA A 31 -5.84 3.75 -10.12
N ALA A 32 -6.96 3.13 -9.74
CA ALA A 32 -8.29 3.42 -10.26
C ALA A 32 -9.15 4.27 -9.30
N GLU A 33 -8.62 4.65 -8.13
CA GLU A 33 -9.37 5.33 -7.09
C GLU A 33 -9.44 6.84 -7.34
N GLU A 34 -10.66 7.39 -7.30
CA GLU A 34 -10.92 8.82 -7.50
C GLU A 34 -11.16 9.56 -6.18
N ASN A 35 -11.50 8.83 -5.11
CA ASN A 35 -11.71 9.39 -3.79
C ASN A 35 -10.37 9.46 -3.01
N PRO A 36 -9.88 10.67 -2.66
CA PRO A 36 -8.60 10.83 -1.98
C PRO A 36 -8.51 10.12 -0.62
N GLU A 37 -9.59 10.08 0.16
CA GLU A 37 -9.59 9.43 1.49
C GLU A 37 -9.47 7.90 1.37
N VAL A 38 -10.10 7.34 0.34
CA VAL A 38 -10.01 5.90 0.04
C VAL A 38 -8.63 5.56 -0.52
N LEU A 39 -8.10 6.41 -1.41
CA LEU A 39 -6.75 6.26 -1.95
C LEU A 39 -5.71 6.28 -0.82
N GLU A 40 -5.79 7.25 0.08
CA GLU A 40 -4.91 7.34 1.24
C GLU A 40 -4.97 6.07 2.10
N SER A 41 -6.18 5.58 2.37
CA SER A 41 -6.38 4.34 3.14
C SER A 41 -5.79 3.11 2.44
N GLN A 42 -5.91 3.02 1.11
CA GLN A 42 -5.32 1.94 0.32
C GLN A 42 -3.79 2.00 0.33
N LEU A 43 -3.20 3.19 0.15
CA LEU A 43 -1.75 3.39 0.21
C LEU A 43 -1.19 3.05 1.60
N HIS A 44 -1.91 3.44 2.66
CA HIS A 44 -1.55 3.10 4.03
C HIS A 44 -1.57 1.58 4.25
N ALA A 45 -2.59 0.87 3.75
CA ALA A 45 -2.64 -0.59 3.82
C ALA A 45 -1.47 -1.26 3.08
N ILE A 46 -1.05 -0.72 1.93
CA ILE A 46 0.12 -1.22 1.20
C ILE A 46 1.42 -1.00 2.00
N LEU A 47 1.57 0.15 2.68
CA LEU A 47 2.72 0.42 3.54
C LEU A 47 2.80 -0.58 4.70
N GLU A 48 1.67 -0.87 5.36
CA GLU A 48 1.60 -1.87 6.42
C GLU A 48 1.97 -3.27 5.89
N LEU A 49 1.47 -3.65 4.71
CA LEU A 49 1.88 -4.90 4.06
C LEU A 49 3.39 -4.92 3.73
N ALA A 50 3.96 -3.79 3.33
CA ALA A 50 5.39 -3.69 3.02
C ALA A 50 6.29 -3.95 4.23
N THR A 51 5.81 -3.69 5.46
CA THR A 51 6.55 -4.00 6.69
C THR A 51 6.84 -5.49 6.88
N THR A 52 6.09 -6.37 6.20
CA THR A 52 6.34 -7.83 6.20
C THR A 52 7.63 -8.21 5.45
N GLY A 53 8.15 -7.32 4.60
CA GLY A 53 9.32 -7.58 3.74
C GLY A 53 9.02 -8.41 2.48
N TYR A 54 7.76 -8.76 2.24
CA TYR A 54 7.34 -9.52 1.04
C TYR A 54 6.85 -8.65 -0.12
N VAL A 55 6.60 -7.36 0.13
CA VAL A 55 6.18 -6.42 -0.92
C VAL A 55 7.40 -5.77 -1.53
N ASP A 56 7.59 -5.98 -2.83
CA ASP A 56 8.59 -5.25 -3.61
C ASP A 56 7.93 -4.20 -4.53
N VAL A 57 8.75 -3.41 -5.19
CA VAL A 57 8.31 -2.39 -6.16
C VAL A 57 7.53 -3.00 -7.35
N GLY A 58 7.70 -4.28 -7.64
CA GLY A 58 6.92 -5.00 -8.66
C GLY A 58 5.46 -5.19 -8.24
N CYS A 59 5.25 -5.52 -6.96
CA CYS A 59 3.92 -5.69 -6.36
C CYS A 59 3.08 -4.40 -6.42
N VAL A 60 3.73 -3.24 -6.36
CA VAL A 60 3.07 -1.91 -6.35
C VAL A 60 3.21 -1.16 -7.67
N SER A 61 3.46 -1.88 -8.76
CA SER A 61 3.78 -1.27 -10.05
C SER A 61 2.66 -0.39 -10.65
N TYR A 62 1.39 -0.65 -10.31
CA TYR A 62 0.25 0.15 -10.76
C TYR A 62 0.24 1.56 -10.16
N LEU A 63 0.92 1.81 -9.02
CA LEU A 63 0.99 3.16 -8.45
C LEU A 63 1.67 4.18 -9.38
N ARG A 64 2.45 3.71 -10.37
CA ARG A 64 3.02 4.56 -11.42
C ARG A 64 1.98 5.17 -12.36
N GLU A 65 0.77 4.63 -12.39
CA GLU A 65 -0.33 5.10 -13.24
C GLU A 65 -1.11 6.25 -12.61
N ILE A 66 -0.93 6.49 -11.32
CA ILE A 66 -1.59 7.58 -10.59
C ILE A 66 -1.01 8.93 -11.06
N ASP A 67 -1.88 9.83 -11.53
CA ASP A 67 -1.49 11.21 -11.82
C ASP A 67 -1.28 11.98 -10.50
N PRO A 68 -0.06 12.45 -10.19
CA PRO A 68 0.20 13.20 -8.97
C PRO A 68 -0.37 14.63 -9.02
N VAL A 69 -0.86 15.11 -10.16
CA VAL A 69 -1.43 16.46 -10.26
C VAL A 69 -2.71 16.55 -9.43
N GLY A 70 -2.78 17.55 -8.55
CA GLY A 70 -3.95 17.79 -7.72
C GLY A 70 -4.08 16.92 -6.46
N LEU A 71 -3.23 15.90 -6.29
CA LEU A 71 -3.21 15.12 -5.04
C LEU A 71 -2.66 15.96 -3.86
N PRO A 72 -3.13 15.68 -2.62
CA PRO A 72 -2.50 16.15 -1.39
C PRO A 72 -1.02 15.77 -1.31
N GLY A 73 -0.24 16.53 -0.54
CA GLY A 73 1.20 16.27 -0.35
C GLY A 73 1.48 14.90 0.26
N GLU A 74 0.72 14.53 1.30
CA GLU A 74 0.88 13.27 2.03
C GLU A 74 0.68 12.04 1.12
N ILE A 75 -0.31 12.08 0.23
CA ILE A 75 -0.55 11.00 -0.75
C ILE A 75 0.64 10.85 -1.72
N LYS A 76 1.26 11.96 -2.13
CA LYS A 76 2.45 11.91 -2.99
C LYS A 76 3.65 11.32 -2.27
N GLU A 77 3.81 11.63 -0.98
CA GLU A 77 4.85 11.06 -0.15
C GLU A 77 4.67 9.54 -0.02
N TYR A 78 3.45 9.06 0.26
CA TYR A 78 3.16 7.63 0.28
C TYR A 78 3.48 6.92 -1.05
N ILE A 79 3.07 7.49 -2.19
CA ILE A 79 3.37 6.91 -3.51
C ILE A 79 4.89 6.89 -3.77
N ALA A 80 5.59 7.96 -3.42
CA ALA A 80 7.03 8.05 -3.60
C ALA A 80 7.78 7.02 -2.75
N ASP A 81 7.42 6.88 -1.47
CA ASP A 81 8.02 5.92 -0.55
C ASP A 81 7.82 4.48 -1.04
N LEU A 82 6.60 4.12 -1.45
CA LEU A 82 6.27 2.79 -1.98
C LEU A 82 7.01 2.46 -3.29
N LEU A 83 7.24 3.45 -4.15
CA LEU A 83 7.97 3.26 -5.41
C LEU A 83 9.49 3.29 -5.25
N ALA A 84 10.00 3.83 -4.13
CA ALA A 84 11.43 3.87 -3.83
C ALA A 84 11.96 2.50 -3.35
N GLY A 85 11.14 1.72 -2.65
CA GLY A 85 11.48 0.41 -2.10
C GLY A 85 12.15 0.50 -0.74
#